data_AF-A0A524G669-F1
#
_entry.id   AF-A0A524G669-F1
#
_cell.length_a   1.000
_cell.length_b   1.000
_cell.length_c   1.000
_cell.angle_alpha   90.00
_cell.angle_beta   90.00
_cell.angle_gamma   90.00
#
_symmetry.space_group_name_H-M   'P 1'
#
loop_
_entity.id
_entity.type
_entity.pdbx_description
1 polymer ?
#
loop_
_entity_poly.entity_id
_entity_poly.type
_entity_poly.pdbx_seq_one_letter_code
_entity_poly.pdbx_strand_id
1 'polypeptide(L)'
;MNEILESVRKDPSYLSLWSAYKKIQDLDLKAPEDDTNTVRLAVIGSTTLEPLAACVDIKTRLEGFHVETFVGGFNTYRQEILNKSSDLYKVKRDVIILSIDAWSILDKMFLSNFVRMSEKDRQATQKELVEDILSIVSNLESTTSALVLVNNLVVPVFTPLGVVDNKQKIGLRRFFEGANILLAEKLEKNSRIFLVDLDAVAGAFGKTRITNWNTWYRGSIPFSDEFTPILADEYVRYIRAMKGRTKKCIVVDLDNTLWGGIIGEDGIEGIKLGNTSPGIEYVEFQRSLLSLYNRGIILAVCSKNNPDDALRVFREHPSQVLKEDHFAAMRINWQNKAANIEELAKEINIGLDSMVFLDDNPVERAQVSQVHPEILVVDMPKNPRLYREMIESLNVFDVLSITSEDIARGEMYVGKRKRTELERSATSIEDFLRTLDLKVRIKEVSDFDTPRVVQLIGKTNQFNLTTRRYSDVEVSNYRKSSDAAVYSMTVHDKFGDEGVVGVAIVKKKGGDWWIDSLLMSCRVIGRSVETAFLAKIVADARKAKATRIIGEYVPTKKNPPAADLYERHGFGMPTTSDAGVTSWILNLDEQTIDVPEWIELIEE
;
A
#
# COMPACT_ATOMS: atom_id res chain seq x y z
N MET A 1 -4.30 22.90 18.44
CA MET A 1 -4.12 22.16 17.17
C MET A 1 -5.44 21.60 16.64
N ASN A 2 -6.16 20.76 17.41
CA ASN A 2 -7.42 20.13 16.92
C ASN A 2 -8.47 21.13 16.42
N GLU A 3 -8.69 22.24 17.12
CA GLU A 3 -9.62 23.30 16.67
C GLU A 3 -9.20 23.95 15.34
N ILE A 4 -7.88 24.11 15.12
CA ILE A 4 -7.33 24.64 13.86
C ILE A 4 -7.64 23.65 12.73
N LEU A 5 -7.37 22.36 12.94
CA LEU A 5 -7.63 21.33 11.93
C LEU A 5 -9.13 21.16 11.65
N GLU A 6 -10.00 21.26 12.67
CA GLU A 6 -11.46 21.27 12.49
C GLU A 6 -11.95 22.42 11.61
N SER A 7 -11.34 23.60 11.73
CA SER A 7 -11.67 24.73 10.83
C SER A 7 -11.30 24.44 9.38
N VAL A 8 -10.15 23.79 9.14
CA VAL A 8 -9.71 23.37 7.80
C VAL A 8 -10.61 22.29 7.23
N ARG A 9 -11.12 21.35 8.05
CA ARG A 9 -12.08 20.32 7.59
C ARG A 9 -13.37 20.95 7.04
N LYS A 10 -13.78 22.09 7.58
CA LYS A 10 -14.99 22.82 7.14
C LYS A 10 -14.75 23.65 5.89
N ASP A 11 -13.54 24.21 5.74
CA ASP A 11 -13.11 24.95 4.55
C ASP A 11 -11.66 24.56 4.19
N PRO A 12 -11.45 23.58 3.30
CA PRO A 12 -10.12 23.14 2.89
C PRO A 12 -9.51 24.04 1.79
N SER A 13 -9.83 25.32 1.78
CA SER A 13 -9.25 26.31 0.86
C SER A 13 -7.75 26.52 1.10
N TYR A 14 -7.03 27.00 0.08
CA TYR A 14 -5.61 27.34 0.20
C TYR A 14 -5.31 28.33 1.33
N LEU A 15 -6.14 29.37 1.48
CA LEU A 15 -5.96 30.38 2.53
C LEU A 15 -6.14 29.77 3.92
N SER A 16 -7.12 28.87 4.08
CA SER A 16 -7.36 28.12 5.32
C SER A 16 -6.17 27.22 5.66
N LEU A 17 -5.66 26.45 4.69
CA LEU A 17 -4.46 25.62 4.84
C LEU A 17 -3.22 26.44 5.21
N TRP A 18 -2.97 27.54 4.51
CA TRP A 18 -1.84 28.44 4.78
C TRP A 18 -1.92 29.08 6.17
N SER A 19 -3.10 29.58 6.55
CA SER A 19 -3.33 30.16 7.87
C SER A 19 -3.14 29.14 8.99
N ALA A 20 -3.66 27.92 8.81
CA ALA A 20 -3.47 26.81 9.75
C ALA A 20 -2.00 26.45 9.91
N TYR A 21 -1.25 26.37 8.79
CA TYR A 21 0.19 26.11 8.81
C TYR A 21 0.95 27.14 9.62
N LYS A 22 0.73 28.45 9.37
CA LYS A 22 1.39 29.51 10.13
C LYS A 22 1.06 29.45 11.63
N LYS A 23 -0.22 29.30 11.98
CA LYS A 23 -0.63 29.15 13.38
C LYS A 23 0.02 27.95 14.06
N ILE A 24 0.17 26.82 13.37
CA ILE A 24 0.79 25.62 13.92
C ILE A 24 2.29 25.78 14.11
N GLN A 25 2.98 26.48 13.22
CA GLN A 25 4.41 26.79 13.37
C GLN A 25 4.67 27.71 14.57
N ASP A 26 3.72 28.57 14.92
CA ASP A 26 3.80 29.44 16.10
C ASP A 26 3.50 28.71 17.42
N LEU A 27 3.00 27.46 17.36
CA LEU A 27 2.76 26.64 18.55
C LEU A 27 4.03 25.88 18.94
N ASP A 28 4.40 25.95 20.22
CA ASP A 28 5.43 25.09 20.81
C ASP A 28 4.86 23.68 21.05
N LEU A 29 4.75 22.90 19.96
CA LEU A 29 4.27 21.52 19.99
C LEU A 29 5.40 20.61 20.46
N LYS A 30 5.19 19.93 21.60
CA LYS A 30 6.10 18.87 22.04
C LYS A 30 6.18 17.75 21.00
N ALA A 31 7.37 17.20 20.83
CA ALA A 31 7.56 15.99 20.03
C ALA A 31 6.69 14.85 20.61
N PRO A 32 6.04 14.05 19.75
CA PRO A 32 5.23 12.93 20.22
C PRO A 32 6.09 11.89 20.94
N GLU A 33 5.53 11.27 22.00
CA GLU A 33 6.20 10.18 22.74
C GLU A 33 6.36 8.91 21.88
N ASP A 34 5.48 8.72 20.89
CA ASP A 34 5.51 7.63 19.93
C ASP A 34 5.75 8.16 18.51
N ASP A 35 6.87 7.74 17.92
CA ASP A 35 7.31 8.18 16.60
C ASP A 35 6.59 7.46 15.44
N THR A 36 5.77 6.44 15.72
CA THR A 36 5.05 5.67 14.68
C THR A 36 4.16 6.55 13.81
N ASN A 37 3.59 7.60 14.39
CA ASN A 37 2.67 8.54 13.72
C ASN A 37 3.34 9.86 13.30
N THR A 38 4.67 9.94 13.35
CA THR A 38 5.44 11.10 12.87
C THR A 38 5.76 10.96 11.38
N VAL A 39 5.64 12.04 10.63
CA VAL A 39 6.09 12.16 9.23
C VAL A 39 7.10 13.31 9.15
N ARG A 40 8.36 12.99 8.89
CA ARG A 40 9.41 13.98 8.63
C ARG A 40 9.48 14.27 7.15
N LEU A 41 8.84 15.36 6.74
CA LEU A 41 8.68 15.79 5.37
C LEU A 41 9.79 16.78 4.99
N ALA A 42 10.39 16.59 3.83
CA ALA A 42 11.21 17.60 3.17
C ALA A 42 10.60 17.98 1.82
N VAL A 43 10.57 19.28 1.51
CA VAL A 43 10.15 19.78 0.19
C VAL A 43 11.28 20.64 -0.36
N ILE A 44 11.88 20.19 -1.47
CA ILE A 44 13.04 20.84 -2.10
C ILE A 44 12.83 20.94 -3.61
N GLY A 45 13.43 21.95 -4.23
CA GLY A 45 13.31 22.13 -5.67
C GLY A 45 13.88 23.44 -6.19
N SER A 46 13.57 23.74 -7.45
CA SER A 46 14.12 24.90 -8.16
C SER A 46 13.30 26.19 -8.03
N THR A 47 12.18 26.14 -7.31
CA THR A 47 11.20 27.22 -7.16
C THR A 47 10.86 27.45 -5.68
N THR A 48 10.02 28.45 -5.40
CA THR A 48 9.57 28.77 -4.02
C THR A 48 8.43 27.82 -3.64
N LEU A 49 8.69 26.92 -2.67
CA LEU A 49 7.85 25.75 -2.39
C LEU A 49 7.16 25.77 -1.02
N GLU A 50 7.35 26.81 -0.23
CA GLU A 50 6.71 26.96 1.09
C GLU A 50 5.17 26.85 1.00
N PRO A 51 4.47 27.44 0.00
CA PRO A 51 3.02 27.25 -0.15
C PRO A 51 2.60 25.79 -0.34
N LEU A 52 3.37 25.03 -1.12
CA LEU A 52 3.12 23.62 -1.35
C LEU A 52 3.38 22.81 -0.07
N ALA A 53 4.53 23.05 0.58
CA ALA A 53 4.90 22.39 1.82
C ALA A 53 3.85 22.61 2.92
N ALA A 54 3.32 23.83 3.04
CA ALA A 54 2.24 24.16 3.97
C ALA A 54 0.97 23.34 3.72
N CYS A 55 0.56 23.19 2.45
CA CYS A 55 -0.62 22.40 2.09
C CYS A 55 -0.40 20.91 2.38
N VAL A 56 0.77 20.35 2.03
CA VAL A 56 1.10 18.94 2.28
C VAL A 56 1.16 18.66 3.79
N ASP A 57 1.80 19.54 4.57
CA ASP A 57 1.89 19.44 6.03
C ASP A 57 0.49 19.36 6.66
N ILE A 58 -0.36 20.36 6.40
CA ILE A 58 -1.69 20.41 7.02
C ILE A 58 -2.56 19.24 6.58
N LYS A 59 -2.56 18.88 5.30
CA LYS A 59 -3.33 17.73 4.83
C LYS A 59 -2.84 16.42 5.42
N THR A 60 -1.53 16.27 5.61
CA THR A 60 -0.97 15.11 6.32
C THR A 60 -1.38 15.09 7.79
N ARG A 61 -1.49 16.25 8.46
CA ARG A 61 -2.03 16.32 9.84
C ARG A 61 -3.52 15.99 9.91
N LEU A 62 -4.31 16.32 8.88
CA LEU A 62 -5.73 15.95 8.81
C LEU A 62 -5.96 14.44 8.82
N GLU A 63 -5.00 13.67 8.30
CA GLU A 63 -4.93 12.20 8.36
C GLU A 63 -4.56 11.66 9.75
N GLY A 64 -4.27 12.54 10.73
CA GLY A 64 -3.91 12.18 12.09
C GLY A 64 -2.43 11.84 12.29
N PHE A 65 -1.54 12.41 11.48
CA PHE A 65 -0.09 12.32 11.67
C PHE A 65 0.45 13.57 12.37
N HIS A 66 1.54 13.40 13.12
CA HIS A 66 2.41 14.51 13.50
C HIS A 66 3.38 14.77 12.36
N VAL A 67 3.61 16.03 11.98
CA VAL A 67 4.47 16.35 10.84
C VAL A 67 5.59 17.28 11.29
N GLU A 68 6.81 16.99 10.85
CA GLU A 68 7.96 17.89 10.92
C GLU A 68 8.36 18.24 9.49
N THR A 69 8.26 19.51 9.12
CA THR A 69 8.45 19.97 7.74
C THR A 69 9.74 20.76 7.60
N PHE A 70 10.58 20.34 6.67
CA PHE A 70 11.72 21.09 6.17
C PHE A 70 11.42 21.59 4.75
N VAL A 71 11.70 22.87 4.49
CA VAL A 71 11.56 23.46 3.15
C VAL A 71 12.93 23.99 2.72
N GLY A 72 13.42 23.50 1.59
CA GLY A 72 14.67 23.99 1.01
C GLY A 72 14.49 25.41 0.47
N GLY A 73 15.58 26.19 0.49
CA GLY A 73 15.59 27.53 -0.10
C GLY A 73 15.39 27.52 -1.61
N PHE A 74 15.04 28.69 -2.15
CA PHE A 74 14.85 28.88 -3.59
C PHE A 74 16.08 28.41 -4.38
N ASN A 75 15.88 27.40 -5.24
CA ASN A 75 16.91 26.86 -6.13
C ASN A 75 18.19 26.35 -5.42
N THR A 76 18.09 25.94 -4.15
CA THR A 76 19.23 25.41 -3.38
C THR A 76 19.29 23.87 -3.37
N TYR A 77 18.33 23.18 -3.98
CA TYR A 77 18.19 21.73 -3.90
C TYR A 77 19.47 20.94 -4.23
N ARG A 78 20.28 21.37 -5.21
CA ARG A 78 21.58 20.72 -5.51
C ARG A 78 22.55 20.84 -4.33
N GLN A 79 22.63 22.02 -3.71
CA GLN A 79 23.52 22.29 -2.58
C GLN A 79 23.07 21.51 -1.34
N GLU A 80 21.77 21.50 -1.06
CA GLU A 80 21.16 20.73 0.03
C GLU A 80 21.47 19.24 -0.10
N ILE A 81 21.37 18.68 -1.32
CA ILE A 81 21.56 17.25 -1.58
C ILE A 81 23.05 16.87 -1.52
N LEU A 82 23.95 17.69 -2.06
CA LEU A 82 25.38 17.37 -2.11
C LEU A 82 26.09 17.57 -0.76
N ASN A 83 25.65 18.53 0.05
CA ASN A 83 26.24 18.79 1.35
C ASN A 83 25.63 17.88 2.42
N LYS A 84 26.35 16.84 2.85
CA LYS A 84 25.91 15.91 3.91
C LYS A 84 25.66 16.56 5.28
N SER A 85 26.13 17.80 5.48
CA SER A 85 25.89 18.58 6.72
C SER A 85 24.73 19.58 6.59
N SER A 86 23.98 19.53 5.49
CA SER A 86 22.84 20.41 5.24
C SER A 86 21.66 20.11 6.16
N ASP A 87 20.72 21.06 6.26
CA ASP A 87 19.52 20.93 7.09
C ASP A 87 18.58 19.80 6.62
N LEU A 88 18.68 19.44 5.33
CA LEU A 88 18.01 18.26 4.79
C LEU A 88 18.38 16.98 5.56
N TYR A 89 19.66 16.81 5.90
CA TYR A 89 20.20 15.58 6.50
C TYR A 89 20.37 15.64 8.02
N LYS A 90 20.26 16.82 8.65
CA LYS A 90 20.32 16.96 10.13
C LYS A 90 19.29 16.09 10.84
N VAL A 91 18.14 15.88 10.20
CA VAL A 91 17.07 15.00 10.67
C VAL A 91 16.84 13.92 9.60
N LYS A 92 16.71 12.66 10.02
CA LYS A 92 16.39 11.56 9.11
C LYS A 92 14.98 11.73 8.55
N ARG A 93 14.87 12.14 7.28
CA ARG A 93 13.57 12.37 6.61
C ARG A 93 12.89 11.05 6.29
N ASP A 94 11.56 11.05 6.40
CA ASP A 94 10.71 9.92 5.98
C ASP A 94 10.32 10.09 4.51
N VAL A 95 10.02 11.31 4.09
CA VAL A 95 9.56 11.66 2.73
C VAL A 95 10.28 12.89 2.21
N ILE A 96 10.76 12.85 0.97
CA ILE A 96 11.37 13.98 0.27
C ILE A 96 10.60 14.23 -1.02
N ILE A 97 9.96 15.38 -1.15
CA ILE A 97 9.36 15.85 -2.39
C ILE A 97 10.41 16.67 -3.14
N LEU A 98 10.73 16.23 -4.37
CA LEU A 98 11.64 16.89 -5.29
C LEU A 98 10.85 17.50 -6.45
N SER A 99 10.68 18.82 -6.41
CA SER A 99 9.93 19.58 -7.43
C SER A 99 10.88 20.44 -8.27
N ILE A 100 11.38 19.87 -9.37
CA ILE A 100 12.27 20.57 -10.31
C ILE A 100 11.46 21.06 -11.51
N ASP A 101 11.42 22.37 -11.69
CA ASP A 101 10.88 22.98 -12.89
C ASP A 101 11.85 22.84 -14.08
N ALA A 102 11.39 22.34 -15.22
CA ALA A 102 12.23 22.15 -16.40
C ALA A 102 12.87 23.45 -16.89
N TRP A 103 12.17 24.57 -16.75
CA TRP A 103 12.66 25.89 -17.16
C TRP A 103 13.83 26.40 -16.31
N SER A 104 14.09 25.76 -15.16
CA SER A 104 15.29 26.05 -14.36
C SER A 104 16.55 25.33 -14.84
N ILE A 105 16.40 24.28 -15.65
CA ILE A 105 17.51 23.51 -16.25
C ILE A 105 17.75 23.95 -17.69
N LEU A 106 16.66 24.14 -18.45
CA LEU A 106 16.74 24.54 -19.86
C LEU A 106 17.33 25.94 -20.04
N ASP A 107 17.99 26.16 -21.18
CA ASP A 107 18.51 27.47 -21.55
C ASP A 107 17.39 28.53 -21.55
N LYS A 108 17.69 29.76 -21.12
CA LYS A 108 16.70 30.85 -21.04
C LYS A 108 16.08 31.18 -22.40
N MET A 109 16.81 30.95 -23.49
CA MET A 109 16.33 31.15 -24.85
C MET A 109 15.80 29.84 -25.49
N PHE A 110 15.73 28.73 -24.75
CA PHE A 110 15.28 27.43 -25.26
C PHE A 110 13.96 27.53 -26.01
N LEU A 111 12.92 28.11 -25.39
CA LEU A 111 11.60 28.22 -26.02
C LEU A 111 11.65 29.08 -27.30
N SER A 112 12.36 30.21 -27.26
CA SER A 112 12.53 31.12 -28.40
C SER A 112 13.32 30.49 -29.54
N ASN A 113 14.32 29.68 -29.22
CA ASN A 113 15.20 29.01 -30.18
C ASN A 113 14.67 27.65 -30.65
N PHE A 114 13.65 27.10 -29.99
CA PHE A 114 13.17 25.73 -30.22
C PHE A 114 12.88 25.43 -31.69
N VAL A 115 12.23 26.38 -32.38
CA VAL A 115 11.88 26.26 -33.81
C VAL A 115 13.13 26.18 -34.70
N ARG A 116 14.24 26.79 -34.28
CA ARG A 116 15.51 26.83 -35.01
C ARG A 116 16.45 25.66 -34.68
N MET A 117 16.20 24.96 -33.58
CA MET A 117 17.00 23.79 -33.20
C MET A 117 16.82 22.64 -34.20
N SER A 118 17.90 21.94 -34.52
CA SER A 118 17.81 20.71 -35.30
C SER A 118 17.15 19.59 -34.48
N GLU A 119 16.66 18.55 -35.14
CA GLU A 119 16.10 17.36 -34.45
C GLU A 119 17.13 16.74 -33.49
N LYS A 120 18.39 16.68 -33.91
CA LYS A 120 19.50 16.16 -33.09
C LYS A 120 19.74 17.01 -31.85
N ASP A 121 19.72 18.34 -31.98
CA ASP A 121 19.93 19.23 -30.83
C ASP A 121 18.78 19.11 -29.84
N ARG A 122 17.53 19.04 -30.33
CA ARG A 122 16.36 18.82 -29.45
C ARG A 122 16.45 17.50 -28.71
N GLN A 123 16.86 16.42 -29.37
CA GLN A 123 17.08 15.11 -28.71
C GLN A 123 18.20 15.17 -27.67
N ALA A 124 19.31 15.84 -27.98
CA ALA A 124 20.43 16.00 -27.04
C ALA A 124 19.98 16.78 -25.80
N THR A 125 19.31 17.93 -25.97
CA THR A 125 18.79 18.74 -24.86
C THR A 125 17.74 18.00 -24.04
N GLN A 126 16.87 17.19 -24.67
CA GLN A 126 15.91 16.36 -23.95
C GLN A 126 16.61 15.36 -23.04
N LYS A 127 17.64 14.71 -23.57
CA LYS A 127 18.44 13.72 -22.84
C LYS A 127 19.20 14.38 -21.68
N GLU A 128 19.84 15.53 -21.92
CA GLU A 128 20.55 16.30 -20.89
C GLU A 128 19.61 16.70 -19.74
N LEU A 129 18.40 17.18 -20.06
CA LEU A 129 17.38 17.51 -19.04
C LEU A 129 17.05 16.31 -18.15
N VAL A 130 16.86 15.13 -18.75
CA VAL A 130 16.56 13.89 -18.02
C VAL A 130 17.76 13.44 -17.18
N GLU A 131 18.98 13.46 -17.75
CA GLU A 131 20.21 13.07 -17.07
C GLU A 131 20.52 13.97 -15.86
N ASP A 132 20.26 15.27 -15.97
CA ASP A 132 20.40 16.22 -14.87
C ASP A 132 19.49 15.84 -13.70
N ILE A 133 18.20 15.59 -13.96
CA ILE A 133 17.23 15.17 -12.95
C ILE A 133 17.65 13.83 -12.32
N LEU A 134 18.00 12.84 -13.13
CA LEU A 134 18.39 11.51 -12.65
C LEU A 134 19.68 11.55 -11.81
N SER A 135 20.63 12.43 -12.14
CA SER A 135 21.84 12.63 -11.33
C SER A 135 21.49 13.09 -9.91
N ILE A 136 20.54 14.03 -9.78
CA ILE A 136 20.06 14.52 -8.48
C ILE A 136 19.36 13.40 -7.70
N VAL A 137 18.50 12.64 -8.38
CA VAL A 137 17.77 11.51 -7.80
C VAL A 137 18.72 10.41 -7.31
N SER A 138 19.76 10.07 -8.08
CA SER A 138 20.77 9.08 -7.69
C SER A 138 21.58 9.51 -6.47
N ASN A 139 21.87 10.81 -6.34
CA ASN A 139 22.50 11.34 -5.13
C ASN A 139 21.60 11.19 -3.89
N LEU A 140 20.30 11.47 -4.00
CA LEU A 140 19.34 11.21 -2.91
C LEU A 140 19.28 9.72 -2.57
N GLU A 141 19.19 8.84 -3.57
CA GLU A 141 19.12 7.40 -3.38
C GLU A 141 20.30 6.85 -2.57
N SER A 142 21.51 7.35 -2.83
CA SER A 142 22.74 6.91 -2.17
C SER A 142 22.96 7.53 -0.78
N THR A 143 22.22 8.58 -0.42
CA THR A 143 22.43 9.35 0.81
C THR A 143 21.30 9.20 1.84
N THR A 144 20.09 8.83 1.41
CA THR A 144 18.93 8.69 2.29
C THR A 144 18.19 7.37 2.10
N SER A 145 17.44 6.97 3.13
CA SER A 145 16.47 5.87 3.07
C SER A 145 15.03 6.34 2.92
N ALA A 146 14.80 7.65 2.77
CA ALA A 146 13.48 8.25 2.65
C ALA A 146 12.74 7.78 1.38
N LEU A 147 11.41 7.86 1.41
CA LEU A 147 10.58 7.84 0.21
C LEU A 147 10.81 9.14 -0.57
N VAL A 148 11.28 9.05 -1.81
CA VAL A 148 11.53 10.21 -2.66
C VAL A 148 10.42 10.31 -3.72
N LEU A 149 9.73 11.45 -3.74
CA LEU A 149 8.66 11.76 -4.68
C LEU A 149 9.16 12.80 -5.67
N VAL A 150 9.40 12.40 -6.91
CA VAL A 150 9.95 13.25 -7.97
C VAL A 150 8.82 13.66 -8.90
N ASN A 151 8.60 14.96 -9.09
CA ASN A 151 7.61 15.40 -10.08
C ASN A 151 8.11 15.11 -11.49
N ASN A 152 7.23 14.59 -12.35
CA ASN A 152 7.45 14.66 -13.79
C ASN A 152 7.24 16.10 -14.29
N LEU A 153 7.45 16.30 -15.58
CA LEU A 153 7.44 17.61 -16.21
C LEU A 153 6.07 17.91 -16.83
N VAL A 154 5.53 19.10 -16.58
CA VAL A 154 4.29 19.53 -17.23
C VAL A 154 4.54 19.78 -18.71
N VAL A 155 3.81 19.08 -19.57
CA VAL A 155 3.79 19.26 -21.02
C VAL A 155 3.16 20.62 -21.35
N PRO A 156 3.90 21.54 -22.00
CA PRO A 156 3.41 22.88 -22.29
C PRO A 156 2.16 22.91 -23.18
N VAL A 157 1.19 23.75 -22.79
CA VAL A 157 -0.02 24.00 -23.61
C VAL A 157 0.35 24.78 -24.87
N PHE A 158 1.15 25.83 -24.71
CA PHE A 158 1.69 26.64 -25.80
C PHE A 158 2.86 25.94 -26.49
N THR A 159 2.89 26.01 -27.83
CA THR A 159 4.04 25.61 -28.63
C THR A 159 4.32 26.69 -29.69
N PRO A 160 5.59 27.09 -29.89
CA PRO A 160 5.97 28.03 -30.94
C PRO A 160 5.81 27.43 -32.35
N LEU A 161 5.60 26.11 -32.46
CA LEU A 161 5.32 25.41 -33.72
C LEU A 161 3.82 25.37 -34.08
N GLY A 162 2.95 25.88 -33.20
CA GLY A 162 1.50 25.85 -33.40
C GLY A 162 0.96 24.45 -33.66
N VAL A 163 0.00 24.33 -34.59
CA VAL A 163 -0.63 23.04 -34.93
C VAL A 163 0.32 22.04 -35.60
N VAL A 164 1.45 22.51 -36.16
CA VAL A 164 2.43 21.66 -36.86
C VAL A 164 3.35 20.92 -35.89
N ASP A 165 3.32 21.25 -34.60
CA ASP A 165 4.09 20.57 -33.54
C ASP A 165 3.93 19.03 -33.58
N ASN A 166 2.70 18.55 -33.80
CA ASN A 166 2.40 17.11 -33.87
C ASN A 166 2.90 16.41 -35.14
N LYS A 167 3.33 17.17 -36.16
CA LYS A 167 3.97 16.67 -37.39
C LYS A 167 5.50 16.65 -37.29
N GLN A 168 6.07 17.28 -36.26
CA GLN A 168 7.50 17.19 -35.99
C GLN A 168 7.80 15.88 -35.24
N LYS A 169 8.87 15.18 -35.61
CA LYS A 169 9.30 13.98 -34.88
C LYS A 169 9.52 14.29 -33.40
N ILE A 170 10.17 15.42 -33.11
CA ILE A 170 10.31 15.97 -31.76
C ILE A 170 9.78 17.42 -31.75
N GLY A 171 8.45 17.53 -31.71
CA GLY A 171 7.76 18.78 -31.35
C GLY A 171 7.99 19.13 -29.88
N LEU A 172 7.59 20.33 -29.45
CA LEU A 172 7.76 20.75 -28.06
C LEU A 172 6.96 19.83 -27.11
N ARG A 173 5.75 19.42 -27.48
CA ARG A 173 4.98 18.50 -26.62
C ARG A 173 5.65 17.14 -26.50
N ARG A 174 6.06 16.56 -27.64
CA ARG A 174 6.82 15.29 -27.69
C ARG A 174 8.15 15.35 -26.95
N PHE A 175 8.78 16.53 -26.90
CA PHE A 175 9.99 16.74 -26.09
C PHE A 175 9.70 16.53 -24.59
N PHE A 176 8.63 17.11 -24.06
CA PHE A 176 8.30 16.92 -22.64
C PHE A 176 7.70 15.53 -22.36
N GLU A 177 6.83 15.04 -23.24
CA GLU A 177 6.26 13.67 -23.14
C GLU A 177 7.37 12.62 -23.15
N GLY A 178 8.32 12.72 -24.08
CA GLY A 178 9.45 11.79 -24.15
C GLY A 178 10.39 11.89 -22.95
N ALA A 179 10.60 13.09 -22.39
CA ALA A 179 11.37 13.25 -21.16
C ALA A 179 10.68 12.55 -19.98
N ASN A 180 9.35 12.68 -19.85
CA ASN A 180 8.56 12.00 -18.83
C ASN A 180 8.61 10.48 -18.97
N ILE A 181 8.51 9.96 -20.20
CA ILE A 181 8.64 8.51 -20.48
C ILE A 181 10.03 8.02 -20.02
N LEU A 182 11.10 8.72 -20.41
CA LEU A 182 12.46 8.34 -20.02
C LEU A 182 12.66 8.39 -18.49
N LEU A 183 12.11 9.39 -17.80
CA LEU A 183 12.14 9.45 -16.34
C LEU A 183 11.41 8.25 -15.72
N ALA A 184 10.21 7.92 -16.22
CA ALA A 184 9.44 6.79 -15.73
C ALA A 184 10.18 5.46 -15.92
N GLU A 185 10.71 5.20 -17.13
CA GLU A 185 11.49 3.99 -17.43
C GLU A 185 12.72 3.83 -16.54
N LYS A 186 13.40 4.94 -16.21
CA LYS A 186 14.60 4.91 -15.37
C LYS A 186 14.31 4.72 -13.88
N LEU A 187 13.13 5.13 -13.42
CA LEU A 187 12.74 5.04 -12.01
C LEU A 187 11.83 3.83 -11.71
N GLU A 188 11.30 3.13 -12.73
CA GLU A 188 10.30 2.06 -12.58
C GLU A 188 10.67 0.96 -11.58
N LYS A 189 11.97 0.61 -11.48
CA LYS A 189 12.45 -0.50 -10.64
C LYS A 189 12.80 -0.06 -9.22
N ASN A 190 12.75 1.23 -8.94
CA ASN A 190 13.11 1.74 -7.64
C ASN A 190 11.95 1.59 -6.66
N SER A 191 12.18 0.88 -5.55
CA SER A 191 11.15 0.65 -4.53
C SER A 191 10.88 1.86 -3.61
N ARG A 192 11.75 2.89 -3.65
CA ARG A 192 11.70 4.05 -2.76
C ARG A 192 11.59 5.38 -3.49
N ILE A 193 11.72 5.39 -4.82
CA ILE A 193 11.66 6.61 -5.63
C ILE A 193 10.49 6.51 -6.58
N PHE A 194 9.51 7.39 -6.41
CA PHE A 194 8.30 7.41 -7.21
C PHE A 194 8.26 8.67 -8.05
N LEU A 195 7.90 8.49 -9.32
CA LEU A 195 7.56 9.61 -10.20
C LEU A 195 6.11 10.01 -9.93
N VAL A 196 5.90 11.22 -9.43
CA VAL A 196 4.58 11.82 -9.26
C VAL A 196 4.16 12.46 -10.58
N ASP A 197 3.00 12.04 -11.10
CA ASP A 197 2.50 12.50 -12.39
C ASP A 197 1.86 13.90 -12.29
N LEU A 198 2.71 14.90 -12.07
CA LEU A 198 2.33 16.30 -12.04
C LEU A 198 1.63 16.73 -13.35
N ASP A 199 2.03 16.19 -14.50
CA ASP A 199 1.41 16.49 -15.79
C ASP A 199 -0.05 16.02 -15.87
N ALA A 200 -0.35 14.81 -15.38
CA ALA A 200 -1.71 14.29 -15.33
C ALA A 200 -2.58 15.08 -14.35
N VAL A 201 -2.06 15.39 -13.16
CA VAL A 201 -2.78 16.20 -12.15
C VAL A 201 -3.06 17.61 -12.71
N ALA A 202 -2.07 18.21 -13.38
CA ALA A 202 -2.25 19.48 -14.10
C ALA A 202 -3.26 19.37 -15.26
N GLY A 203 -3.28 18.23 -15.96
CA GLY A 203 -4.24 17.90 -17.01
C GLY A 203 -5.69 17.88 -16.51
N ALA A 204 -5.94 17.17 -15.41
CA ALA A 204 -7.26 17.08 -14.78
C ALA A 204 -7.76 18.43 -14.26
N PHE A 205 -6.88 19.25 -13.70
CA PHE A 205 -7.23 20.60 -13.22
C PHE A 205 -7.41 21.63 -14.36
N GLY A 206 -6.67 21.45 -15.44
CA GLY A 206 -6.54 22.40 -16.55
C GLY A 206 -5.19 23.11 -16.51
N LYS A 207 -4.26 22.66 -17.36
CA LYS A 207 -2.86 23.12 -17.43
C LYS A 207 -2.67 24.63 -17.59
N THR A 208 -3.67 25.37 -18.10
CA THR A 208 -3.62 26.83 -18.24
C THR A 208 -3.81 27.58 -16.92
N ARG A 209 -4.32 26.91 -15.88
CA ARG A 209 -4.66 27.50 -14.57
C ARG A 209 -3.68 27.14 -13.46
N ILE A 210 -2.72 26.25 -13.73
CA ILE A 210 -1.82 25.73 -12.69
C ILE A 210 -0.86 26.79 -12.15
N THR A 211 -0.56 27.84 -12.93
CA THR A 211 0.37 28.91 -12.54
C THR A 211 -0.34 30.25 -12.51
N ASN A 212 -0.20 30.96 -11.39
CA ASN A 212 -0.53 32.38 -11.33
C ASN A 212 0.72 33.19 -11.69
N TRP A 213 0.74 33.80 -12.88
CA TRP A 213 1.91 34.53 -13.37
C TRP A 213 2.30 35.71 -12.49
N ASN A 214 1.38 36.31 -11.73
CA ASN A 214 1.71 37.40 -10.82
C ASN A 214 2.58 36.91 -9.65
N THR A 215 2.25 35.76 -9.05
CA THR A 215 3.04 35.19 -7.95
C THR A 215 4.34 34.57 -8.46
N TRP A 216 4.32 33.98 -9.67
CA TRP A 216 5.53 33.51 -10.35
C TRP A 216 6.54 34.64 -10.59
N TYR A 217 6.13 35.77 -11.19
CA TYR A 217 7.07 36.86 -11.49
C TYR A 217 7.59 37.58 -10.24
N ARG A 218 6.81 37.58 -9.15
CA ARG A 218 7.19 38.28 -7.91
C ARG A 218 8.05 37.43 -6.99
N GLY A 219 7.89 36.12 -6.99
CA GLY A 219 8.54 35.25 -6.02
C GLY A 219 8.76 33.82 -6.47
N SER A 220 8.66 33.53 -7.77
CA SER A 220 8.88 32.20 -8.35
C SER A 220 8.06 31.09 -7.68
N ILE A 221 6.81 31.42 -7.29
CA ILE A 221 5.84 30.45 -6.78
C ILE A 221 5.19 29.75 -7.99
N PRO A 222 5.42 28.45 -8.21
CA PRO A 222 5.05 27.75 -9.45
C PRO A 222 3.54 27.50 -9.58
N PHE A 223 2.89 27.24 -8.46
CA PHE A 223 1.52 26.73 -8.41
C PHE A 223 0.54 27.80 -7.94
N SER A 224 -0.63 27.85 -8.57
CA SER A 224 -1.72 28.74 -8.18
C SER A 224 -2.37 28.29 -6.88
N ASP A 225 -3.02 29.22 -6.20
CA ASP A 225 -3.71 28.96 -4.93
C ASP A 225 -4.79 27.88 -5.08
N GLU A 226 -5.44 27.77 -6.23
CA GLU A 226 -6.46 26.74 -6.49
C GLU A 226 -5.84 25.36 -6.75
N PHE A 227 -4.67 25.31 -7.40
CA PHE A 227 -4.02 24.06 -7.77
C PHE A 227 -3.19 23.45 -6.64
N THR A 228 -2.59 24.29 -5.79
CA THR A 228 -1.67 23.85 -4.73
C THR A 228 -2.29 22.84 -3.76
N PRO A 229 -3.54 23.03 -3.26
CA PRO A 229 -4.20 22.03 -2.42
C PRO A 229 -4.46 20.70 -3.15
N ILE A 230 -4.79 20.74 -4.44
CA ILE A 230 -5.05 19.53 -5.25
C ILE A 230 -3.76 18.73 -5.42
N LEU A 231 -2.66 19.42 -5.75
CA LEU A 231 -1.35 18.77 -5.83
C LEU A 231 -0.89 18.23 -4.47
N ALA A 232 -1.23 18.91 -3.36
CA ALA A 232 -0.94 18.41 -2.03
C ALA A 232 -1.69 17.11 -1.70
N ASP A 233 -2.94 16.93 -2.17
CA ASP A 233 -3.66 15.66 -2.02
C ASP A 233 -2.88 14.53 -2.68
N GLU A 234 -2.31 14.76 -3.87
CA GLU A 234 -1.54 13.75 -4.60
C GLU A 234 -0.38 13.20 -3.75
N TYR A 235 0.40 14.08 -3.10
CA TYR A 235 1.50 13.63 -2.22
C TYR A 235 1.01 12.88 -0.98
N VAL A 236 -0.11 13.30 -0.39
CA VAL A 236 -0.69 12.65 0.81
C VAL A 236 -1.04 11.19 0.52
N ARG A 237 -1.38 10.83 -0.72
CA ARG A 237 -1.62 9.44 -1.14
C ARG A 237 -0.40 8.55 -0.88
N TYR A 238 0.78 9.02 -1.28
CA TYR A 238 2.05 8.32 -1.08
C TYR A 238 2.42 8.24 0.41
N ILE A 239 2.20 9.33 1.17
CA ILE A 239 2.47 9.37 2.61
C ILE A 239 1.57 8.36 3.34
N ARG A 240 0.27 8.32 3.01
CA ARG A 240 -0.70 7.38 3.57
C ARG A 240 -0.30 5.93 3.27
N ALA A 241 0.09 5.65 2.02
CA ALA A 241 0.57 4.35 1.59
C ALA A 241 1.83 3.90 2.33
N MET A 242 2.82 4.79 2.46
CA MET A 242 4.06 4.54 3.20
C MET A 242 3.81 4.23 4.68
N LYS A 243 2.89 4.95 5.31
CA LYS A 243 2.51 4.73 6.71
C LYS A 243 1.55 3.56 6.92
N GLY A 244 1.18 2.85 5.86
CA GLY A 244 0.30 1.67 5.94
C GLY A 244 -1.13 1.97 6.37
N ARG A 245 -1.58 3.23 6.26
CA ARG A 245 -2.94 3.67 6.62
C ARG A 245 -3.92 3.56 5.45
N THR A 246 -3.75 2.53 4.63
CA THR A 246 -4.55 2.32 3.42
C THR A 246 -5.73 1.42 3.72
N LYS A 247 -6.82 1.63 3.00
CA LYS A 247 -8.00 0.77 3.05
C LYS A 247 -7.77 -0.45 2.17
N LYS A 248 -8.35 -1.57 2.58
CA LYS A 248 -8.11 -2.89 1.96
C LYS A 248 -9.41 -3.55 1.50
N CYS A 249 -10.55 -3.13 2.06
CA CYS A 249 -11.84 -3.73 1.77
C CYS A 249 -12.91 -2.69 1.53
N ILE A 250 -13.74 -2.94 0.51
CA ILE A 250 -14.98 -2.24 0.24
C ILE A 250 -16.12 -3.17 0.64
N VAL A 251 -16.91 -2.73 1.61
CA VAL A 251 -18.19 -3.34 1.96
C VAL A 251 -19.30 -2.56 1.25
N VAL A 252 -20.08 -3.25 0.44
CA VAL A 252 -21.07 -2.63 -0.43
C VAL A 252 -22.48 -3.15 -0.12
N ASP A 253 -23.44 -2.25 -0.09
CA ASP A 253 -24.86 -2.57 -0.12
C ASP A 253 -25.32 -3.05 -1.52
N LEU A 254 -26.54 -3.58 -1.65
CA LEU A 254 -27.05 -4.08 -2.93
C LEU A 254 -28.06 -3.14 -3.59
N ASP A 255 -29.25 -3.02 -3.02
CA ASP A 255 -30.34 -2.23 -3.60
C ASP A 255 -29.97 -0.74 -3.65
N ASN A 256 -30.30 -0.08 -4.77
CA ASN A 256 -29.90 1.31 -5.07
C ASN A 256 -28.38 1.62 -4.98
N THR A 257 -27.55 0.59 -4.82
CA THR A 257 -26.09 0.68 -4.72
C THR A 257 -25.39 -0.07 -5.86
N LEU A 258 -25.57 -1.39 -5.98
CA LEU A 258 -25.05 -2.19 -7.09
C LEU A 258 -26.01 -2.27 -8.28
N TRP A 259 -27.30 -2.03 -8.06
CA TRP A 259 -28.34 -1.89 -9.07
C TRP A 259 -29.36 -0.87 -8.57
N GLY A 260 -30.17 -0.30 -9.47
CA GLY A 260 -31.26 0.58 -9.03
C GLY A 260 -32.55 -0.19 -8.77
N GLY A 261 -33.32 0.21 -7.77
CA GLY A 261 -34.54 -0.50 -7.37
C GLY A 261 -34.29 -1.49 -6.23
N ILE A 262 -35.37 -2.09 -5.76
CA ILE A 262 -35.40 -3.00 -4.61
C ILE A 262 -35.74 -4.40 -5.13
N ILE A 263 -34.81 -5.35 -5.06
CA ILE A 263 -35.00 -6.68 -5.69
C ILE A 263 -36.24 -7.41 -5.18
N GLY A 264 -36.57 -7.27 -3.89
CA GLY A 264 -37.75 -7.89 -3.28
C GLY A 264 -39.09 -7.28 -3.70
N GLU A 265 -39.09 -6.07 -4.28
CA GLU A 265 -40.29 -5.38 -4.74
C GLU A 265 -40.40 -5.40 -6.27
N ASP A 266 -39.30 -5.08 -6.96
CA ASP A 266 -39.25 -4.91 -8.41
C ASP A 266 -39.02 -6.23 -9.16
N GLY A 267 -38.46 -7.25 -8.50
CA GLY A 267 -38.04 -8.50 -9.13
C GLY A 267 -36.84 -8.33 -10.07
N ILE A 268 -36.30 -9.46 -10.55
CA ILE A 268 -35.06 -9.45 -11.36
C ILE A 268 -35.22 -8.72 -12.69
N GLU A 269 -36.44 -8.71 -13.28
CA GLU A 269 -36.72 -8.00 -14.52
C GLU A 269 -36.96 -6.49 -14.32
N GLY A 270 -37.27 -6.06 -13.09
CA GLY A 270 -37.63 -4.68 -12.75
C GLY A 270 -36.48 -3.82 -12.23
N ILE A 271 -35.40 -4.43 -11.72
CA ILE A 271 -34.22 -3.67 -11.29
C ILE A 271 -33.54 -2.96 -12.47
N LYS A 272 -33.01 -1.77 -12.19
CA LYS A 272 -32.28 -0.93 -13.15
C LYS A 272 -30.83 -1.39 -13.21
N LEU A 273 -30.57 -2.34 -14.09
CA LEU A 273 -29.24 -2.86 -14.36
C LEU A 273 -29.15 -3.23 -15.83
N GLY A 274 -28.33 -2.52 -16.62
CA GLY A 274 -28.40 -2.69 -18.08
C GLY A 274 -27.42 -1.79 -18.85
N ASN A 275 -27.44 -1.92 -20.17
CA ASN A 275 -26.56 -1.16 -21.06
C ASN A 275 -27.07 0.26 -21.40
N THR A 276 -28.22 0.65 -20.86
CA THR A 276 -28.87 1.95 -21.09
C THR A 276 -29.23 2.60 -19.76
N SER A 277 -29.50 3.91 -19.79
CA SER A 277 -29.96 4.65 -18.61
C SER A 277 -31.49 4.51 -18.45
N PRO A 278 -32.02 4.29 -17.24
CA PRO A 278 -31.28 4.03 -16.00
C PRO A 278 -30.78 2.57 -15.92
N GLY A 279 -29.53 2.37 -15.52
CA GLY A 279 -28.94 1.03 -15.34
C GLY A 279 -27.45 0.97 -15.69
N ILE A 280 -27.06 1.66 -16.76
CA ILE A 280 -25.65 1.75 -17.18
C ILE A 280 -24.76 2.39 -16.13
N GLU A 281 -25.30 3.32 -15.34
CA GLU A 281 -24.60 3.95 -14.22
C GLU A 281 -24.11 2.91 -13.20
N TYR A 282 -24.95 1.93 -12.89
CA TYR A 282 -24.63 0.84 -11.97
C TYR A 282 -23.66 -0.17 -12.57
N VAL A 283 -23.80 -0.48 -13.87
CA VAL A 283 -22.85 -1.33 -14.60
C VAL A 283 -21.45 -0.72 -14.60
N GLU A 284 -21.34 0.59 -14.87
CA GLU A 284 -20.06 1.29 -14.84
C GLU A 284 -19.47 1.37 -13.43
N PHE A 285 -20.29 1.59 -12.41
CA PHE A 285 -19.86 1.52 -11.01
C PHE A 285 -19.31 0.14 -10.65
N GLN A 286 -20.00 -0.94 -11.03
CA GLN A 286 -19.53 -2.31 -10.83
C GLN A 286 -18.21 -2.59 -11.58
N ARG A 287 -18.02 -2.04 -12.79
CA ARG A 287 -16.74 -2.16 -13.53
C ARG A 287 -15.59 -1.48 -12.79
N SER A 288 -15.82 -0.32 -12.19
CA SER A 288 -14.81 0.35 -11.35
C SER A 288 -14.49 -0.47 -10.09
N LEU A 289 -15.50 -1.03 -9.41
CA LEU A 289 -15.28 -1.95 -8.29
C LEU A 289 -14.51 -3.21 -8.71
N LEU A 290 -14.82 -3.78 -9.88
CA LEU A 290 -14.12 -4.94 -10.42
C LEU A 290 -12.65 -4.61 -10.74
N SER A 291 -12.36 -3.40 -11.24
CA SER A 291 -10.99 -2.94 -11.44
C SER A 291 -10.20 -2.89 -10.13
N LEU A 292 -10.83 -2.40 -9.05
CA LEU A 292 -10.23 -2.41 -7.71
C LEU A 292 -10.04 -3.84 -7.18
N TYR A 293 -11.01 -4.72 -7.39
CA TYR A 293 -10.89 -6.14 -7.06
C TYR A 293 -9.71 -6.81 -7.76
N ASN A 294 -9.54 -6.58 -9.07
CA ASN A 294 -8.41 -7.12 -9.85
C ASN A 294 -7.04 -6.55 -9.40
N ARG A 295 -7.03 -5.40 -8.72
CA ARG A 295 -5.84 -4.82 -8.06
C ARG A 295 -5.59 -5.41 -6.66
N GLY A 296 -6.50 -6.23 -6.15
CA GLY A 296 -6.40 -6.88 -4.84
C GLY A 296 -7.22 -6.24 -3.71
N ILE A 297 -8.12 -5.31 -4.02
CA ILE A 297 -9.06 -4.76 -3.04
C ILE A 297 -10.15 -5.79 -2.77
N ILE A 298 -10.40 -6.04 -1.48
CA ILE A 298 -11.36 -7.05 -1.04
C ILE A 298 -12.77 -6.48 -1.19
N LEU A 299 -13.67 -7.19 -1.85
CA LEU A 299 -15.09 -6.83 -1.85
C LEU A 299 -15.85 -7.71 -0.85
N ALA A 300 -16.79 -7.10 -0.13
CA ALA A 300 -17.74 -7.80 0.72
C ALA A 300 -19.14 -7.20 0.57
N VAL A 301 -20.18 -8.00 0.80
CA VAL A 301 -21.57 -7.53 0.75
C VAL A 301 -22.11 -7.35 2.16
N CYS A 302 -22.75 -6.22 2.44
CA CYS A 302 -23.58 -6.02 3.64
C CYS A 302 -24.92 -5.38 3.26
N SER A 303 -25.95 -6.21 3.15
CA SER A 303 -27.25 -5.79 2.63
C SER A 303 -28.42 -6.39 3.39
N LYS A 304 -29.55 -5.66 3.37
CA LYS A 304 -30.83 -6.08 3.95
C LYS A 304 -31.75 -6.61 2.87
N ASN A 305 -31.55 -7.87 2.49
CA ASN A 305 -32.38 -8.57 1.51
C ASN A 305 -32.72 -9.99 1.95
N ASN A 306 -33.64 -10.62 1.21
CA ASN A 306 -33.70 -12.08 1.13
C ASN A 306 -32.44 -12.60 0.41
N PRO A 307 -31.69 -13.57 0.98
CA PRO A 307 -30.50 -14.14 0.36
C PRO A 307 -30.74 -14.71 -1.04
N ASP A 308 -31.82 -15.45 -1.26
CA ASP A 308 -32.07 -16.15 -2.51
C ASP A 308 -32.33 -15.14 -3.64
N ASP A 309 -33.12 -14.10 -3.36
CA ASP A 309 -33.42 -13.04 -4.34
C ASP A 309 -32.16 -12.27 -4.76
N ALA A 310 -31.33 -11.88 -3.79
CA ALA A 310 -30.09 -11.17 -4.07
C ALA A 310 -29.08 -12.04 -4.84
N LEU A 311 -28.89 -13.30 -4.42
CA LEU A 311 -27.98 -14.24 -5.09
C LEU A 311 -28.44 -14.59 -6.51
N ARG A 312 -29.75 -14.62 -6.75
CA ARG A 312 -30.31 -14.79 -8.09
C ARG A 312 -29.85 -13.70 -9.05
N VAL A 313 -29.75 -12.44 -8.62
CA VAL A 313 -29.20 -11.36 -9.46
C VAL A 313 -27.74 -11.63 -9.86
N PHE A 314 -26.90 -12.08 -8.91
CA PHE A 314 -25.51 -12.43 -9.19
C PHE A 314 -25.35 -13.55 -10.23
N ARG A 315 -26.24 -14.54 -10.19
CA ARG A 315 -26.21 -15.76 -11.01
C ARG A 315 -26.85 -15.58 -12.38
N GLU A 316 -28.02 -14.94 -12.43
CA GLU A 316 -28.91 -14.99 -13.59
C GLU A 316 -28.97 -13.68 -14.38
N HIS A 317 -28.75 -12.52 -13.73
CA HIS A 317 -28.98 -11.24 -14.40
C HIS A 317 -27.89 -10.99 -15.48
N PRO A 318 -28.27 -10.76 -16.76
CA PRO A 318 -27.31 -10.73 -17.87
C PRO A 318 -26.34 -9.54 -17.82
N SER A 319 -26.77 -8.42 -17.26
CA SER A 319 -25.95 -7.21 -17.12
C SER A 319 -25.18 -7.11 -15.80
N GLN A 320 -25.23 -8.16 -14.96
CA GLN A 320 -24.51 -8.18 -13.70
C GLN A 320 -23.02 -8.47 -13.92
N VAL A 321 -22.17 -7.51 -13.55
CA VAL A 321 -20.72 -7.54 -13.77
C VAL A 321 -20.00 -8.25 -12.63
N LEU A 322 -20.28 -7.88 -11.38
CA LEU A 322 -19.72 -8.54 -10.20
C LEU A 322 -20.41 -9.89 -9.99
N LYS A 323 -19.63 -10.93 -9.67
CA LYS A 323 -20.10 -12.30 -9.40
C LYS A 323 -19.84 -12.67 -7.95
N GLU A 324 -20.48 -13.73 -7.46
CA GLU A 324 -20.29 -14.24 -6.08
C GLU A 324 -18.82 -14.51 -5.73
N ASP A 325 -18.03 -14.94 -6.71
CA ASP A 325 -16.61 -15.21 -6.54
C ASP A 325 -15.76 -13.96 -6.34
N HIS A 326 -16.26 -12.76 -6.70
CA HIS A 326 -15.56 -11.51 -6.46
C HIS A 326 -15.70 -11.01 -5.01
N PHE A 327 -16.56 -11.61 -4.20
CA PHE A 327 -16.76 -11.20 -2.81
C PHE A 327 -16.12 -12.20 -1.85
N ALA A 328 -15.28 -11.72 -0.96
CA ALA A 328 -14.62 -12.55 0.04
C ALA A 328 -15.61 -13.10 1.08
N ALA A 329 -16.62 -12.28 1.43
CA ALA A 329 -17.68 -12.65 2.35
C ALA A 329 -18.95 -11.83 2.05
N MET A 330 -20.10 -12.37 2.42
CA MET A 330 -21.40 -11.73 2.24
C MET A 330 -22.22 -11.83 3.53
N ARG A 331 -22.92 -10.74 3.88
CA ARG A 331 -23.98 -10.69 4.88
C ARG A 331 -25.22 -10.13 4.23
N ILE A 332 -26.10 -11.03 3.82
CA ILE A 332 -27.40 -10.70 3.22
C ILE A 332 -28.45 -11.22 4.20
N ASN A 333 -28.95 -10.34 5.06
CA ASN A 333 -29.92 -10.68 6.10
C ASN A 333 -30.56 -9.41 6.68
N TRP A 334 -31.54 -9.54 7.56
CA TRP A 334 -32.24 -8.41 8.19
C TRP A 334 -31.56 -7.89 9.47
N GLN A 335 -30.35 -8.36 9.80
CA GLN A 335 -29.62 -7.89 10.96
C GLN A 335 -29.07 -6.48 10.73
N ASN A 336 -28.57 -5.88 11.82
CA ASN A 336 -27.98 -4.56 11.76
C ASN A 336 -26.68 -4.55 10.93
N LYS A 337 -26.52 -3.57 10.03
CA LYS A 337 -25.34 -3.48 9.16
C LYS A 337 -24.04 -3.28 9.94
N ALA A 338 -24.05 -2.51 11.03
CA ALA A 338 -22.86 -2.32 11.85
C ALA A 338 -22.38 -3.63 12.50
N ALA A 339 -23.31 -4.48 12.96
CA ALA A 339 -22.98 -5.80 13.49
C ALA A 339 -22.47 -6.75 12.38
N ASN A 340 -23.16 -6.77 11.23
CA ASN A 340 -22.74 -7.55 10.06
C ASN A 340 -21.34 -7.17 9.58
N ILE A 341 -20.98 -5.88 9.55
CA ILE A 341 -19.65 -5.43 9.15
C ILE A 341 -18.58 -5.89 10.14
N GLU A 342 -18.88 -5.89 11.44
CA GLU A 342 -17.96 -6.42 12.46
C GLU A 342 -17.69 -7.92 12.26
N GLU A 343 -18.73 -8.69 11.93
CA GLU A 343 -18.58 -10.12 11.60
C GLU A 343 -17.79 -10.33 10.31
N LEU A 344 -18.04 -9.52 9.27
CA LEU A 344 -17.28 -9.55 8.02
C LEU A 344 -15.80 -9.28 8.28
N ALA A 345 -15.47 -8.30 9.12
CA ALA A 345 -14.09 -7.97 9.47
C ALA A 345 -13.37 -9.14 10.16
N LYS A 346 -14.07 -9.84 11.08
CA LYS A 346 -13.56 -11.05 11.74
C LYS A 346 -13.35 -12.20 10.75
N GLU A 347 -14.32 -12.46 9.88
CA GLU A 347 -14.24 -13.53 8.87
C GLU A 347 -13.12 -13.30 7.85
N ILE A 348 -12.99 -12.06 7.37
CA ILE A 348 -11.96 -11.63 6.41
C ILE A 348 -10.58 -11.51 7.09
N ASN A 349 -10.55 -11.34 8.42
CA ASN A 349 -9.37 -11.11 9.26
C ASN A 349 -8.65 -9.80 8.94
N ILE A 350 -9.39 -8.69 8.92
CA ILE A 350 -8.84 -7.33 8.78
C ILE A 350 -9.45 -6.39 9.83
N GLY A 351 -8.74 -5.30 10.14
CA GLY A 351 -9.27 -4.26 11.03
C GLY A 351 -10.38 -3.44 10.36
N LEU A 352 -11.31 -2.93 11.16
CA LEU A 352 -12.40 -2.03 10.71
C LEU A 352 -11.83 -0.72 10.13
N ASP A 353 -10.70 -0.26 10.65
CA ASP A 353 -9.91 0.86 10.12
C ASP A 353 -9.39 0.64 8.69
N SER A 354 -9.42 -0.61 8.19
CA SER A 354 -9.06 -0.96 6.81
C SER A 354 -10.28 -1.07 5.88
N MET A 355 -11.50 -0.79 6.36
CA MET A 355 -12.74 -0.92 5.57
C MET A 355 -13.29 0.43 5.08
N VAL A 356 -13.94 0.37 3.93
CA VAL A 356 -14.77 1.42 3.32
C VAL A 356 -16.18 0.87 3.18
N PHE A 357 -17.19 1.65 3.57
CA PHE A 357 -18.60 1.25 3.47
C PHE A 357 -19.36 2.14 2.48
N LEU A 358 -20.03 1.50 1.53
CA LEU A 358 -20.81 2.13 0.45
C LEU A 358 -22.28 1.69 0.56
N ASP A 359 -23.17 2.66 0.77
CA ASP A 359 -24.60 2.44 0.97
C ASP A 359 -25.37 3.70 0.57
N ASP A 360 -26.41 3.58 -0.26
CA ASP A 360 -27.21 4.71 -0.71
C ASP A 360 -28.04 5.34 0.42
N ASN A 361 -28.37 4.55 1.45
CA ASN A 361 -29.24 4.96 2.55
C ASN A 361 -28.47 5.75 3.62
N PRO A 362 -28.77 7.06 3.80
CA PRO A 362 -28.07 7.89 4.77
C PRO A 362 -28.26 7.44 6.22
N VAL A 363 -29.34 6.73 6.54
CA VAL A 363 -29.60 6.21 7.90
C VAL A 363 -28.64 5.07 8.24
N GLU A 364 -28.45 4.13 7.31
CA GLU A 364 -27.48 3.03 7.48
C GLU A 364 -26.05 3.58 7.57
N ARG A 365 -25.71 4.55 6.70
CA ARG A 365 -24.42 5.25 6.75
C ARG A 365 -24.16 5.92 8.11
N ALA A 366 -25.12 6.69 8.62
CA ALA A 366 -24.99 7.37 9.89
C ALA A 366 -24.84 6.38 11.06
N GLN A 367 -25.59 5.28 11.02
CA GLN A 367 -25.50 4.25 12.03
C GLN A 367 -24.12 3.58 12.05
N VAL A 368 -23.60 3.16 10.89
CA VAL A 368 -22.27 2.54 10.80
C VAL A 368 -21.20 3.52 11.27
N SER A 369 -21.26 4.79 10.86
CA SER A 369 -20.30 5.82 11.26
C SER A 369 -20.32 6.12 12.76
N GLN A 370 -21.48 6.01 13.41
CA GLN A 370 -21.62 6.22 14.86
C GLN A 370 -21.08 5.04 15.67
N VAL A 371 -21.36 3.81 15.23
CA VAL A 371 -20.95 2.60 15.96
C VAL A 371 -19.46 2.29 15.73
N HIS A 372 -18.98 2.47 14.50
CA HIS A 372 -17.61 2.13 14.07
C HIS A 372 -16.95 3.34 13.37
N PRO A 373 -16.50 4.36 14.13
CA PRO A 373 -15.92 5.59 13.57
C PRO A 373 -14.63 5.39 12.76
N GLU A 374 -13.96 4.24 12.89
CA GLU A 374 -12.76 3.87 12.13
C GLU A 374 -13.05 3.43 10.68
N ILE A 375 -14.28 3.02 10.38
CA ILE A 375 -14.71 2.67 9.02
C ILE A 375 -14.85 3.96 8.22
N LEU A 376 -14.29 3.99 7.02
CA LEU A 376 -14.55 5.09 6.11
C LEU A 376 -15.94 4.90 5.48
N VAL A 377 -16.94 5.60 6.02
CA VAL A 377 -18.28 5.65 5.43
C VAL A 377 -18.32 6.74 4.39
N VAL A 378 -18.56 6.36 3.13
CA VAL A 378 -18.58 7.31 2.02
C VAL A 378 -19.94 7.99 1.94
N ASP A 379 -19.97 9.32 1.84
CA ASP A 379 -21.21 10.03 1.55
C ASP A 379 -21.59 9.83 0.07
N MET A 380 -22.39 8.80 -0.18
CA MET A 380 -22.80 8.43 -1.53
C MET A 380 -23.58 9.58 -2.20
N PRO A 381 -23.22 9.97 -3.44
CA PRO A 381 -23.99 10.96 -4.19
C PRO A 381 -25.44 10.53 -4.37
N LYS A 382 -26.41 11.45 -4.35
CA LYS A 382 -27.82 11.06 -4.59
C LYS A 382 -28.10 10.57 -6.01
N ASN A 383 -27.24 10.91 -6.96
CA ASN A 383 -27.40 10.54 -8.37
C ASN A 383 -26.40 9.42 -8.73
N PRO A 384 -26.86 8.23 -9.14
CA PRO A 384 -26.01 7.10 -9.52
C PRO A 384 -25.00 7.42 -10.62
N ARG A 385 -25.26 8.43 -11.46
CA ARG A 385 -24.31 8.89 -12.49
C ARG A 385 -22.95 9.32 -11.93
N LEU A 386 -22.92 9.71 -10.65
CA LEU A 386 -21.70 10.15 -9.96
C LEU A 386 -21.01 9.01 -9.18
N TYR A 387 -21.57 7.80 -9.14
CA TYR A 387 -20.98 6.68 -8.38
C TYR A 387 -19.60 6.29 -8.91
N ARG A 388 -19.45 6.26 -10.23
CA ARG A 388 -18.17 5.99 -10.89
C ARG A 388 -17.11 7.04 -10.53
N GLU A 389 -17.45 8.32 -10.69
CA GLU A 389 -16.54 9.42 -10.36
C GLU A 389 -16.15 9.39 -8.88
N MET A 390 -17.13 9.15 -7.99
CA MET A 390 -16.90 9.02 -6.57
C MET A 390 -15.88 7.92 -6.27
N ILE A 391 -16.05 6.69 -6.77
CA ILE A 391 -15.12 5.59 -6.47
C ILE A 391 -13.74 5.84 -7.09
N GLU A 392 -13.67 6.40 -8.30
CA GLU A 392 -12.41 6.76 -8.97
C GLU A 392 -11.65 7.87 -8.22
N SER A 393 -12.35 8.73 -7.48
CA SER A 393 -11.76 9.78 -6.63
C SER A 393 -11.28 9.29 -5.25
N LEU A 394 -11.63 8.07 -4.83
CA LEU A 394 -11.24 7.53 -3.53
C LEU A 394 -9.77 7.09 -3.50
N ASN A 395 -8.90 8.03 -3.12
CA ASN A 395 -7.45 7.80 -3.03
C ASN A 395 -6.97 7.06 -1.76
N VAL A 396 -7.83 6.25 -1.16
CA VAL A 396 -7.56 5.56 0.12
C VAL A 396 -7.01 4.14 -0.06
N PHE A 397 -7.01 3.64 -1.30
CA PHE A 397 -6.60 2.28 -1.66
C PHE A 397 -5.18 2.20 -2.25
N ASP A 398 -4.45 3.32 -2.28
CA ASP A 398 -3.14 3.37 -2.90
C ASP A 398 -2.09 2.57 -2.12
N VAL A 399 -1.25 1.84 -2.85
CA VAL A 399 -0.12 1.07 -2.29
C VAL A 399 1.14 1.43 -3.07
N LEU A 400 2.29 1.40 -2.39
CA LEU A 400 3.59 1.67 -3.03
C LEU A 400 4.06 0.52 -3.93
N SER A 401 3.51 -0.68 -3.75
CA SER A 401 3.74 -1.80 -4.66
C SER A 401 2.53 -2.74 -4.66
N ILE A 402 2.19 -3.23 -5.84
CA ILE A 402 1.22 -4.30 -6.03
C ILE A 402 2.02 -5.58 -6.23
N THR A 403 1.73 -6.60 -5.41
CA THR A 403 2.37 -7.91 -5.54
C THR A 403 1.45 -8.89 -6.25
N SER A 404 2.02 -9.95 -6.81
CA SER A 404 1.23 -11.03 -7.41
C SER A 404 0.24 -11.66 -6.42
N GLU A 405 0.58 -11.65 -5.13
CA GLU A 405 -0.32 -12.06 -4.05
C GLU A 405 -1.48 -11.07 -3.85
N ASP A 406 -1.24 -9.76 -3.98
CA ASP A 406 -2.34 -8.79 -3.90
C ASP A 406 -3.34 -9.07 -5.02
N ILE A 407 -2.88 -9.34 -6.25
CA ILE A 407 -3.72 -9.68 -7.41
C ILE A 407 -4.46 -11.01 -7.18
N ALA A 408 -3.77 -12.05 -6.71
CA ALA A 408 -4.35 -13.37 -6.47
C ALA A 408 -5.30 -13.41 -5.25
N ARG A 409 -5.34 -12.36 -4.43
CA ARG A 409 -6.10 -12.32 -3.16
C ARG A 409 -7.56 -12.71 -3.33
N GLY A 410 -8.20 -12.32 -4.44
CA GLY A 410 -9.58 -12.70 -4.74
C GLY A 410 -9.78 -14.21 -4.80
N GLU A 411 -8.92 -14.91 -5.56
CA GLU A 411 -8.92 -16.38 -5.70
C GLU A 411 -8.64 -17.07 -4.36
N MET A 412 -7.75 -16.49 -3.54
CA MET A 412 -7.43 -17.01 -2.21
C MET A 412 -8.66 -17.05 -1.28
N TYR A 413 -9.55 -16.06 -1.36
CA TYR A 413 -10.78 -16.06 -0.56
C TYR A 413 -11.80 -17.07 -1.04
N VAL A 414 -11.91 -17.30 -2.36
CA VAL A 414 -12.71 -18.40 -2.91
C VAL A 414 -12.19 -19.74 -2.38
N GLY A 415 -10.86 -19.94 -2.38
CA GLY A 415 -10.23 -21.11 -1.78
C GLY A 415 -10.53 -21.23 -0.28
N LYS A 416 -10.44 -20.15 0.49
CA LYS A 416 -10.76 -20.12 1.93
C LYS A 416 -12.20 -20.53 2.22
N ARG A 417 -13.17 -20.04 1.45
CA ARG A 417 -14.59 -20.42 1.60
C ARG A 417 -14.78 -21.92 1.38
N LYS A 418 -14.25 -22.47 0.28
CA LYS A 418 -14.30 -23.90 -0.03
C LYS A 418 -13.62 -24.76 1.04
N ARG A 419 -12.50 -24.30 1.61
CA ARG A 419 -11.83 -24.98 2.73
C ARG A 419 -12.69 -24.98 3.99
N THR A 420 -13.34 -23.88 4.31
CA THR A 420 -14.22 -23.78 5.49
C THR A 420 -15.45 -24.69 5.35
N GLU A 421 -16.01 -24.81 4.14
CA GLU A 421 -17.08 -25.77 3.85
C GLU A 421 -16.62 -27.22 4.02
N LEU A 422 -15.40 -27.54 3.53
CA LEU A 422 -14.80 -28.86 3.72
C LEU A 422 -14.52 -29.17 5.19
N GLU A 423 -13.95 -28.22 5.93
CA GLU A 423 -13.68 -28.35 7.36
C GLU A 423 -14.96 -28.67 8.14
N ARG A 424 -16.07 -27.98 7.83
CA ARG A 424 -17.40 -28.26 8.42
C ARG A 424 -17.93 -29.65 8.09
N SER A 425 -17.51 -30.23 6.96
CA SER A 425 -17.92 -31.58 6.54
C SER A 425 -16.97 -32.69 7.01
N ALA A 426 -15.81 -32.36 7.58
CA ALA A 426 -14.79 -33.33 7.97
C ALA A 426 -15.08 -33.97 9.34
N THR A 427 -14.70 -35.24 9.49
CA THR A 427 -14.86 -36.03 10.72
C THR A 427 -13.78 -35.79 11.77
N SER A 428 -12.60 -35.33 11.34
CA SER A 428 -11.47 -34.96 12.20
C SER A 428 -10.59 -33.89 11.52
N ILE A 429 -9.75 -33.21 12.31
CA ILE A 429 -8.78 -32.23 11.80
C ILE A 429 -7.76 -32.91 10.88
N GLU A 430 -7.29 -34.11 11.24
CA GLU A 430 -6.31 -34.85 10.42
C GLU A 430 -6.90 -35.28 9.07
N ASP A 431 -8.15 -35.76 9.04
CA ASP A 431 -8.85 -36.09 7.79
C ASP A 431 -8.99 -34.86 6.90
N PHE A 432 -9.36 -33.73 7.48
CA PHE A 432 -9.42 -32.45 6.77
C PHE A 432 -8.06 -32.08 6.17
N LEU A 433 -6.98 -32.10 6.94
CA LEU A 433 -5.63 -31.76 6.48
C LEU A 433 -5.15 -32.69 5.37
N ARG A 434 -5.42 -33.99 5.46
CA ARG A 434 -5.13 -34.95 4.38
C ARG A 434 -5.89 -34.63 3.09
N THR A 435 -7.12 -34.14 3.20
CA THR A 435 -7.90 -33.76 2.00
C THR A 435 -7.40 -32.50 1.31
N LEU A 436 -6.57 -31.68 1.95
CA LEU A 436 -6.05 -30.44 1.36
C LEU A 436 -4.95 -30.68 0.32
N ASP A 437 -4.29 -31.86 0.34
CA ASP A 437 -3.13 -32.18 -0.52
C ASP A 437 -2.04 -31.10 -0.39
N LEU A 438 -1.54 -30.91 0.84
CA LEU A 438 -0.60 -29.84 1.17
C LEU A 438 0.79 -30.14 0.61
N LYS A 439 1.27 -29.24 -0.25
CA LYS A 439 2.63 -29.26 -0.79
C LYS A 439 3.41 -28.07 -0.29
N VAL A 440 4.51 -28.33 0.40
CA VAL A 440 5.31 -27.31 1.08
C VAL A 440 6.71 -27.29 0.49
N ARG A 441 7.15 -26.11 0.05
CA ARG A 441 8.52 -25.89 -0.42
C ARG A 441 9.23 -24.97 0.56
N ILE A 442 10.37 -25.42 1.08
CA ILE A 442 11.21 -24.62 1.98
C ILE A 442 12.61 -24.54 1.38
N LYS A 443 13.10 -23.31 1.15
CA LYS A 443 14.41 -23.05 0.55
C LYS A 443 15.12 -21.88 1.22
N GLU A 444 16.44 -21.80 1.05
CA GLU A 444 17.19 -20.58 1.35
C GLU A 444 16.78 -19.46 0.38
N VAL A 445 16.68 -18.24 0.90
CA VAL A 445 16.22 -17.05 0.17
C VAL A 445 17.25 -16.66 -0.87
N SER A 446 16.80 -16.47 -2.12
CA SER A 446 17.63 -15.90 -3.20
C SER A 446 17.53 -14.38 -3.25
N ASP A 447 18.36 -13.73 -4.08
CA ASP A 447 18.22 -12.29 -4.37
C ASP A 447 16.82 -11.95 -4.91
N PHE A 448 16.22 -12.85 -5.69
CA PHE A 448 14.88 -12.66 -6.25
C PHE A 448 13.78 -12.70 -5.19
N ASP A 449 13.96 -13.52 -4.14
CA ASP A 449 12.97 -13.69 -3.08
C ASP A 449 13.06 -12.59 -2.00
N THR A 450 14.17 -11.85 -1.94
CA THR A 450 14.49 -10.90 -0.85
C THR A 450 13.44 -9.80 -0.66
N PRO A 451 12.95 -9.11 -1.71
CA PRO A 451 11.92 -8.07 -1.53
C PRO A 451 10.65 -8.62 -0.88
N ARG A 452 10.29 -9.86 -1.23
CA ARG A 452 9.09 -10.52 -0.72
C ARG A 452 9.24 -10.92 0.74
N VAL A 453 10.42 -11.41 1.13
CA VAL A 453 10.76 -11.76 2.51
C VAL A 453 10.71 -10.54 3.41
N VAL A 454 11.32 -9.43 2.99
CA VAL A 454 11.31 -8.14 3.69
C VAL A 454 9.87 -7.65 3.88
N GLN A 455 9.05 -7.74 2.84
CA GLN A 455 7.63 -7.39 2.91
C GLN A 455 6.87 -8.23 3.95
N LEU A 456 7.09 -9.54 3.98
CA LEU A 456 6.42 -10.43 4.93
C LEU A 456 6.88 -10.15 6.38
N ILE A 457 8.17 -9.88 6.60
CA ILE A 457 8.71 -9.42 7.88
C ILE A 457 8.02 -8.15 8.35
N GLY A 458 7.84 -7.17 7.45
CA GLY A 458 7.20 -5.89 7.76
C GLY A 458 5.72 -6.00 8.11
N LYS A 459 4.99 -6.90 7.45
CA LYS A 459 3.52 -7.02 7.56
C LYS A 459 3.04 -7.99 8.65
N THR A 460 3.88 -8.94 9.09
CA THR A 460 3.43 -10.03 9.97
C THR A 460 3.62 -9.70 11.45
N ASN A 461 2.49 -9.65 12.16
CA ASN A 461 2.44 -9.35 13.60
C ASN A 461 1.82 -10.46 14.46
N GLN A 462 0.89 -11.25 13.92
CA GLN A 462 0.13 -12.23 14.72
C GLN A 462 0.92 -13.51 14.98
N PHE A 463 1.49 -14.10 13.92
CA PHE A 463 2.38 -15.26 14.06
C PHE A 463 3.81 -14.81 13.79
N ASN A 464 4.42 -14.16 14.77
CA ASN A 464 5.78 -13.66 14.71
C ASN A 464 6.41 -13.76 16.11
N LEU A 465 7.44 -14.59 16.24
CA LEU A 465 8.00 -14.90 17.56
C LEU A 465 8.69 -13.73 18.23
N THR A 466 9.35 -12.85 17.45
CA THR A 466 10.19 -11.78 18.02
C THR A 466 9.76 -10.38 17.60
N THR A 467 8.94 -10.26 16.55
CA THR A 467 8.49 -9.00 15.93
C THR A 467 9.61 -8.06 15.48
N ARG A 468 10.84 -8.59 15.36
CA ARG A 468 11.98 -7.87 14.79
C ARG A 468 11.68 -7.44 13.35
N ARG A 469 12.26 -6.33 12.93
CA ARG A 469 12.10 -5.74 11.60
C ARG A 469 13.45 -5.57 10.95
N TYR A 470 13.50 -5.92 9.68
CA TYR A 470 14.72 -5.87 8.89
C TYR A 470 14.45 -5.16 7.58
N SER A 471 15.38 -4.29 7.21
CA SER A 471 15.47 -3.67 5.89
C SER A 471 15.98 -4.65 4.85
N ASP A 472 15.80 -4.31 3.58
CA ASP A 472 16.32 -5.06 2.44
C ASP A 472 17.84 -5.28 2.51
N VAL A 473 18.58 -4.26 2.95
CA VAL A 473 20.03 -4.31 3.13
C VAL A 473 20.41 -5.30 4.25
N GLU A 474 19.68 -5.30 5.37
CA GLU A 474 19.95 -6.22 6.48
C GLU A 474 19.66 -7.67 6.11
N VAL A 475 18.54 -7.95 5.45
CA VAL A 475 18.21 -9.30 4.96
C VAL A 475 19.26 -9.76 3.93
N SER A 476 19.65 -8.89 3.01
CA SER A 476 20.72 -9.16 2.04
C SER A 476 22.06 -9.47 2.71
N ASN A 477 22.39 -8.79 3.81
CA ASN A 477 23.62 -9.05 4.56
C ASN A 477 23.58 -10.42 5.27
N TYR A 478 22.44 -10.79 5.87
CA TYR A 478 22.27 -12.14 6.45
C TYR A 478 22.38 -13.23 5.38
N ARG A 479 21.77 -13.04 4.21
CA ARG A 479 21.82 -13.99 3.08
C ARG A 479 23.25 -14.23 2.59
N LYS A 480 24.08 -13.18 2.56
CA LYS A 480 25.48 -13.25 2.09
C LYS A 480 26.46 -13.74 3.16
N SER A 481 26.03 -13.83 4.42
CA SER A 481 26.87 -14.23 5.54
C SER A 481 26.93 -15.75 5.67
N SER A 482 28.13 -16.31 5.88
CA SER A 482 28.29 -17.72 6.27
C SER A 482 27.72 -18.02 7.65
N ASP A 483 27.56 -16.99 8.49
CA ASP A 483 27.16 -17.09 9.88
C ASP A 483 25.64 -16.93 10.04
N ALA A 484 24.89 -16.96 8.95
CA ALA A 484 23.43 -16.93 8.96
C ALA A 484 22.84 -17.83 7.86
N ALA A 485 21.53 -18.04 7.95
CA ALA A 485 20.68 -18.57 6.89
C ALA A 485 19.34 -17.84 6.93
N VAL A 486 18.80 -17.53 5.77
CA VAL A 486 17.46 -16.94 5.64
C VAL A 486 16.62 -17.92 4.85
N TYR A 487 15.56 -18.43 5.46
CA TYR A 487 14.66 -19.39 4.85
C TYR A 487 13.34 -18.73 4.44
N SER A 488 12.77 -19.23 3.35
CA SER A 488 11.40 -18.94 2.94
C SER A 488 10.61 -20.24 2.79
N MET A 489 9.32 -20.18 3.11
CA MET A 489 8.38 -21.27 2.94
C MET A 489 7.22 -20.86 2.03
N THR A 490 6.98 -21.66 1.00
CA THR A 490 5.82 -21.58 0.10
C THR A 490 4.90 -22.78 0.37
N VAL A 491 3.59 -22.54 0.37
CA VAL A 491 2.58 -23.58 0.62
C VAL A 491 1.60 -23.58 -0.56
N HIS A 492 1.27 -24.77 -1.04
CA HIS A 492 0.25 -25.00 -2.05
C HIS A 492 -0.74 -26.05 -1.53
N ASP A 493 -2.02 -25.87 -1.85
CA ASP A 493 -3.06 -26.87 -1.62
C ASP A 493 -3.95 -27.02 -2.86
N LYS A 494 -4.87 -27.99 -2.84
CA LYS A 494 -5.75 -28.26 -4.00
C LYS A 494 -6.63 -27.10 -4.45
N PHE A 495 -6.75 -26.04 -3.64
CA PHE A 495 -7.52 -24.84 -3.96
C PHE A 495 -6.68 -23.69 -4.48
N GLY A 496 -5.34 -23.76 -4.38
CA GLY A 496 -4.46 -22.76 -4.94
C GLY A 496 -3.10 -22.66 -4.25
N ASP A 497 -2.25 -21.83 -4.85
CA ASP A 497 -0.95 -21.45 -4.29
C ASP A 497 -1.13 -20.33 -3.24
N GLU A 498 -0.62 -20.54 -2.04
CA GLU A 498 -0.64 -19.54 -0.96
C GLU A 498 0.57 -18.60 -1.03
N GLY A 499 1.50 -18.80 -1.97
CA GLY A 499 2.72 -18.03 -2.14
C GLY A 499 3.70 -18.17 -0.97
N VAL A 500 4.65 -17.23 -0.85
CA VAL A 500 5.57 -17.20 0.30
C VAL A 500 4.80 -16.80 1.55
N VAL A 501 4.70 -17.74 2.48
CA VAL A 501 3.90 -17.66 3.70
C VAL A 501 4.72 -17.76 4.98
N GLY A 502 5.98 -18.19 4.93
CA GLY A 502 6.83 -18.29 6.11
C GLY A 502 8.23 -17.75 5.85
N VAL A 503 8.82 -17.13 6.88
CA VAL A 503 10.21 -16.66 6.88
C VAL A 503 10.87 -17.04 8.19
N ALA A 504 12.12 -17.50 8.10
CA ALA A 504 12.98 -17.68 9.26
C ALA A 504 14.37 -17.09 9.01
N ILE A 505 14.90 -16.37 9.99
CA ILE A 505 16.30 -15.92 10.03
C ILE A 505 16.99 -16.70 11.13
N VAL A 506 18.06 -17.42 10.76
CA VAL A 506 18.83 -18.24 11.67
C VAL A 506 20.27 -17.73 11.70
N LYS A 507 20.80 -17.46 12.89
CA LYS A 507 22.20 -17.08 13.13
C LYS A 507 22.99 -18.30 13.61
N LYS A 508 24.15 -18.54 13.03
CA LYS A 508 25.01 -19.71 13.30
C LYS A 508 26.20 -19.24 14.14
N LYS A 509 26.27 -19.63 15.42
CA LYS A 509 27.33 -19.16 16.33
C LYS A 509 27.80 -20.27 17.26
N GLY A 510 29.10 -20.55 17.24
CA GLY A 510 29.74 -21.43 18.24
C GLY A 510 29.21 -22.86 18.27
N GLY A 511 28.72 -23.39 17.12
CA GLY A 511 28.10 -24.72 17.04
C GLY A 511 26.60 -24.75 17.32
N ASP A 512 26.00 -23.62 17.73
CA ASP A 512 24.57 -23.49 17.94
C ASP A 512 23.90 -22.69 16.82
N TRP A 513 22.64 -23.01 16.55
CA TRP A 513 21.78 -22.28 15.61
C TRP A 513 20.73 -21.49 16.39
N TRP A 514 20.68 -20.19 16.17
CA TRP A 514 19.76 -19.27 16.84
C TRP A 514 18.68 -18.84 15.88
N ILE A 515 17.44 -19.22 16.13
CA ILE A 515 16.27 -18.71 15.40
C ILE A 515 16.02 -17.28 15.88
N ASP A 516 16.62 -16.33 15.16
CA ASP A 516 16.48 -14.91 15.46
C ASP A 516 15.06 -14.41 15.18
N SER A 517 14.46 -14.90 14.10
CA SER A 517 13.11 -14.53 13.69
C SER A 517 12.47 -15.74 13.01
N LEU A 518 11.23 -16.05 13.39
CA LEU A 518 10.37 -16.97 12.67
C LEU A 518 8.96 -16.39 12.68
N LEU A 519 8.38 -16.28 11.49
CA LEU A 519 7.07 -15.72 11.28
C LEU A 519 6.35 -16.40 10.13
N MET A 520 5.02 -16.36 10.19
CA MET A 520 4.16 -16.90 9.15
C MET A 520 2.93 -16.03 8.91
N SER A 521 2.45 -16.07 7.67
CA SER A 521 1.18 -15.48 7.28
C SER A 521 0.03 -16.18 8.01
N CYS A 522 -0.93 -15.38 8.49
CA CYS A 522 -2.10 -15.86 9.23
C CYS A 522 -2.98 -16.87 8.49
N ARG A 523 -2.84 -16.98 7.16
CA ARG A 523 -3.69 -17.84 6.32
C ARG A 523 -3.31 -19.32 6.34
N VAL A 524 -2.09 -19.67 6.76
CA VAL A 524 -1.62 -21.07 6.83
C VAL A 524 -1.51 -21.61 8.25
N ILE A 525 -1.82 -20.78 9.25
CA ILE A 525 -1.85 -21.20 10.67
C ILE A 525 -2.89 -22.32 10.84
N GLY A 526 -2.56 -23.32 11.66
CA GLY A 526 -3.44 -24.45 11.94
C GLY A 526 -3.39 -25.55 10.87
N ARG A 527 -2.52 -25.42 9.86
CA ARG A 527 -2.29 -26.46 8.83
C ARG A 527 -1.04 -27.32 9.11
N SER A 528 -0.43 -27.16 10.28
CA SER A 528 0.80 -27.83 10.71
C SER A 528 2.03 -27.52 9.83
N VAL A 529 1.97 -26.46 9.01
CA VAL A 529 3.11 -26.02 8.19
C VAL A 529 4.22 -25.41 9.04
N GLU A 530 3.91 -24.91 10.25
CA GLU A 530 4.92 -24.53 11.24
C GLU A 530 5.84 -25.69 11.60
N THR A 531 5.29 -26.89 11.70
CA THR A 531 6.01 -28.11 12.08
C THR A 531 6.94 -28.51 10.96
N ALA A 532 6.46 -28.50 9.72
CA ALA A 532 7.30 -28.73 8.54
C ALA A 532 8.44 -27.70 8.45
N PHE A 533 8.17 -26.43 8.78
CA PHE A 533 9.18 -25.38 8.73
C PHE A 533 10.30 -25.59 9.76
N LEU A 534 9.93 -25.87 11.01
CA LEU A 534 10.89 -26.20 12.06
C LEU A 534 11.64 -27.50 11.77
N ALA A 535 10.96 -28.54 11.27
CA ALA A 535 11.56 -29.82 10.90
C ALA A 535 12.70 -29.63 9.87
N LYS A 536 12.48 -28.78 8.86
CA LYS A 536 13.51 -28.47 7.85
C LYS A 536 14.72 -27.75 8.47
N ILE A 537 14.50 -26.78 9.35
CA ILE A 537 15.58 -26.06 10.04
C ILE A 537 16.38 -27.03 10.95
N VAL A 538 15.69 -27.93 11.66
CA VAL A 538 16.30 -29.00 12.47
C VAL A 538 17.16 -29.92 11.62
N ALA A 539 16.64 -30.38 10.47
CA ALA A 539 17.36 -31.25 9.55
C ALA A 539 18.63 -30.59 9.00
N ASP A 540 18.55 -29.31 8.61
CA ASP A 540 19.70 -28.55 8.09
C ASP A 540 20.74 -28.28 9.19
N ALA A 541 20.30 -27.96 10.40
CA ALA A 541 21.19 -27.78 11.55
C ALA A 541 21.98 -29.07 11.88
N ARG A 542 21.31 -30.23 11.84
CA ARG A 542 21.95 -31.54 12.01
C ARG A 542 22.94 -31.84 10.90
N LYS A 543 22.59 -31.57 9.64
CA LYS A 543 23.49 -31.73 8.49
C LYS A 543 24.74 -30.86 8.64
N ALA A 544 24.60 -29.67 9.22
CA ALA A 544 25.69 -28.76 9.55
C ALA A 544 26.43 -29.12 10.86
N LYS A 545 26.06 -30.22 11.53
CA LYS A 545 26.64 -30.69 12.81
C LYS A 545 26.51 -29.67 13.95
N ALA A 546 25.42 -28.90 13.96
CA ALA A 546 25.07 -28.08 15.10
C ALA A 546 24.69 -28.96 16.30
N THR A 547 24.93 -28.48 17.52
CA THR A 547 24.60 -29.22 18.75
C THR A 547 23.19 -28.86 19.23
N ARG A 548 22.80 -27.59 19.12
CA ARG A 548 21.53 -27.08 19.65
C ARG A 548 20.88 -26.09 18.71
N ILE A 549 19.55 -26.01 18.79
CA ILE A 549 18.77 -24.90 18.26
C ILE A 549 18.20 -24.10 19.42
N ILE A 550 18.36 -22.78 19.34
CA ILE A 550 17.92 -21.85 20.36
C ILE A 550 16.90 -20.90 19.73
N GLY A 551 15.71 -20.87 20.30
CA GLY A 551 14.60 -20.03 19.87
C GLY A 551 14.29 -18.95 20.88
N GLU A 552 13.88 -17.78 20.41
CA GLU A 552 13.44 -16.69 21.28
C GLU A 552 11.99 -16.31 20.97
N TYR A 553 11.21 -16.07 22.02
CA TYR A 553 9.89 -15.46 21.93
C TYR A 553 9.85 -14.17 22.74
N VAL A 554 9.50 -13.07 22.06
CA VAL A 554 9.33 -11.73 22.64
C VAL A 554 7.83 -11.41 22.65
N PRO A 555 7.19 -11.39 23.82
CA PRO A 555 5.75 -11.19 23.89
C PRO A 555 5.35 -9.77 23.49
N THR A 556 4.25 -9.67 22.75
CA THR A 556 3.58 -8.41 22.37
C THR A 556 2.07 -8.57 22.48
N LYS A 557 1.32 -7.46 22.40
CA LYS A 557 -0.15 -7.50 22.39
C LYS A 557 -0.72 -8.28 21.19
N LYS A 558 0.05 -8.44 20.11
CA LYS A 558 -0.45 -8.97 18.81
C LYS A 558 0.01 -10.39 18.51
N ASN A 559 1.10 -10.88 19.09
CA ASN A 559 1.66 -12.20 18.83
C ASN A 559 1.36 -13.35 19.84
N PRO A 560 0.27 -13.34 20.65
CA PRO A 560 -0.12 -14.53 21.40
C PRO A 560 -0.25 -15.82 20.56
N PRO A 561 -0.71 -15.80 19.29
CA PRO A 561 -0.84 -17.02 18.49
C PRO A 561 0.45 -17.82 18.23
N ALA A 562 1.63 -17.25 18.48
CA ALA A 562 2.91 -17.93 18.29
C ALA A 562 3.60 -18.36 19.60
N ALA A 563 3.01 -18.05 20.76
CA ALA A 563 3.67 -18.19 22.06
C ALA A 563 4.04 -19.64 22.42
N ASP A 564 3.21 -20.60 22.01
CA ASP A 564 3.36 -22.02 22.34
C ASP A 564 4.19 -22.82 21.32
N LEU A 565 4.72 -22.16 20.28
CA LEU A 565 5.33 -22.86 19.16
C LEU A 565 6.48 -23.77 19.61
N TYR A 566 7.40 -23.24 20.41
CA TYR A 566 8.57 -24.02 20.84
C TYR A 566 8.20 -25.15 21.81
N GLU A 567 7.27 -24.89 22.73
CA GLU A 567 6.75 -25.89 23.67
C GLU A 567 6.13 -27.08 22.94
N ARG A 568 5.26 -26.82 21.96
CA ARG A 568 4.62 -27.87 21.14
C ARG A 568 5.59 -28.71 20.32
N HIS A 569 6.80 -28.21 20.08
CA HIS A 569 7.82 -28.86 19.26
C HIS A 569 9.00 -29.37 20.08
N GLY A 570 8.80 -29.58 21.39
CA GLY A 570 9.72 -30.32 22.24
C GLY A 570 10.97 -29.56 22.68
N PHE A 571 11.00 -28.24 22.47
CA PHE A 571 12.04 -27.42 23.09
C PHE A 571 11.89 -27.50 24.62
N GLY A 572 13.02 -27.61 25.33
CA GLY A 572 13.05 -27.73 26.79
C GLY A 572 12.52 -26.49 27.51
N MET A 573 12.43 -26.58 28.85
CA MET A 573 11.90 -25.49 29.68
C MET A 573 12.56 -24.14 29.37
N PRO A 574 11.77 -23.07 29.18
CA PRO A 574 12.31 -21.79 28.79
C PRO A 574 13.04 -21.11 29.95
N THR A 575 14.07 -20.36 29.61
CA THR A 575 14.61 -19.32 30.51
C THR A 575 13.89 -18.01 30.22
N THR A 576 13.45 -17.30 31.27
CA THR A 576 12.70 -16.04 31.13
C THR A 576 13.52 -14.88 31.67
N SER A 577 13.61 -13.79 30.91
CA SER A 577 14.25 -12.55 31.35
C SER A 577 13.28 -11.62 32.08
N ASP A 578 13.81 -10.60 32.77
CA ASP A 578 13.01 -9.56 33.46
C ASP A 578 12.05 -8.80 32.53
N ALA A 579 12.34 -8.77 31.22
CA ALA A 579 11.51 -8.16 30.19
C ALA A 579 10.42 -9.12 29.61
N GLY A 580 10.27 -10.32 30.18
CA GLY A 580 9.31 -11.33 29.73
C GLY A 580 9.70 -12.08 28.45
N VAL A 581 10.94 -11.92 27.97
CA VAL A 581 11.45 -12.67 26.81
C VAL A 581 11.79 -14.09 27.25
N THR A 582 11.28 -15.09 26.52
CA THR A 582 11.55 -16.51 26.79
C THR A 582 12.52 -17.07 25.75
N SER A 583 13.55 -17.78 26.21
CA SER A 583 14.53 -18.49 25.38
C SER A 583 14.38 -20.01 25.56
N TRP A 584 14.26 -20.71 24.45
CA TRP A 584 13.92 -22.13 24.35
C TRP A 584 15.08 -22.88 23.69
N ILE A 585 15.40 -24.09 24.18
CA ILE A 585 16.53 -24.87 23.66
C ILE A 585 16.07 -26.26 23.24
N LEU A 586 16.39 -26.64 22.01
CA LEU A 586 16.25 -28.00 21.50
C LEU A 586 17.64 -28.63 21.36
N ASN A 587 17.88 -29.72 22.09
CA ASN A 587 19.10 -30.52 21.95
C ASN A 587 18.93 -31.47 20.75
N LEU A 588 19.78 -31.30 19.73
CA LEU A 588 19.66 -32.04 18.47
C LEU A 588 20.03 -33.52 18.60
N ASP A 589 20.75 -33.89 19.65
CA ASP A 589 21.10 -35.29 19.97
C ASP A 589 19.95 -36.04 20.67
N GLU A 590 19.04 -35.32 21.32
CA GLU A 590 17.97 -35.91 22.15
C GLU A 590 16.60 -35.89 21.44
N GLN A 591 16.36 -34.90 20.59
CA GLN A 591 15.05 -34.70 19.96
C GLN A 591 15.13 -34.35 18.48
N THR A 592 14.09 -34.76 17.75
CA THR A 592 13.85 -34.44 16.34
C THR A 592 12.46 -33.84 16.18
N ILE A 593 12.24 -33.13 15.08
CA ILE A 593 10.91 -32.70 14.65
C ILE A 593 10.65 -33.36 13.30
N ASP A 594 9.61 -34.17 13.23
CA ASP A 594 9.22 -34.85 12.00
C ASP A 594 8.20 -34.04 11.23
N VAL A 595 8.24 -34.18 9.91
CA VAL A 595 7.31 -33.53 9.01
C VAL A 595 5.97 -34.26 9.11
N PRO A 596 4.84 -33.56 9.28
CA PRO A 596 3.53 -34.19 9.34
C PRO A 596 3.22 -35.02 8.09
N GLU A 597 2.62 -36.21 8.26
CA GLU A 597 2.40 -37.17 7.17
C GLU A 597 1.53 -36.66 6.01
N TRP A 598 0.71 -35.64 6.25
CA TRP A 598 -0.17 -35.01 5.27
C TRP A 598 0.50 -33.85 4.51
N ILE A 599 1.78 -33.59 4.76
CA ILE A 599 2.56 -32.57 4.08
C ILE A 599 3.58 -33.24 3.16
N GLU A 600 3.45 -32.98 1.85
CA GLU A 600 4.48 -33.31 0.86
C GLU A 600 5.53 -32.19 0.84
N LEU A 601 6.74 -32.46 1.35
CA LEU A 601 7.87 -31.54 1.18
C LEU A 601 8.45 -31.67 -0.23
N ILE A 602 8.42 -30.57 -0.98
CA ILE A 602 9.06 -30.48 -2.29
C ILE A 602 10.53 -30.08 -2.06
N GLU A 603 11.45 -31.03 -2.27
CA GLU A 603 12.89 -30.78 -2.28
C GLU A 603 13.35 -30.09 -3.59
N GLU A 604 14.48 -29.39 -3.53
CA GLU A 604 15.17 -28.80 -4.69
C GLU A 604 16.23 -29.74 -5.28
#